data_AF-A0A961CC90-F1
#
_entry.id   AF-A0A961CC90-F1
#
_cell.length_a   1.000
_cell.length_b   1.000
_cell.length_c   1.000
_cell.angle_alpha   90.00
_cell.angle_beta   90.00
_cell.angle_gamma   90.00
#
_symmetry.space_group_name_H-M   'P 1'
#
loop_
_entity.id
_entity.type
_entity.pdbx_description
1 polymer ?
#
loop_
_entity_poly.entity_id
_entity_poly.type
_entity_poly.pdbx_seq_one_letter_code
_entity_poly.pdbx_strand_id
1 'polypeptide(L)' 'LRPARSVHTVGMRFAIDVAHCRVAGDTLEVLRVATMRPGRVGAPVWRAGAVLEAAAGALGTWGVSTGDRLDVRPEIEST' A
#
# COMPACT_ATOMS: atom_id res chain seq x y z
N LEU A 1 -1.77 -4.91 4.25
CA LEU A 1 -1.86 -4.81 5.73
C LEU A 1 -3.10 -4.02 6.13
N ARG A 2 -3.84 -4.50 7.15
CA ARG A 2 -5.01 -3.84 7.74
C ARG A 2 -5.08 -4.18 9.25
N PRO A 3 -5.38 -3.21 10.15
CA PRO A 3 -5.41 -1.78 9.91
C PRO A 3 -3.98 -1.20 9.77
N ALA A 4 -3.79 -0.22 8.90
CA ALA A 4 -2.51 0.48 8.78
C ALA A 4 -2.70 1.92 8.30
N ARG A 5 -1.96 2.86 8.90
CA ARG A 5 -1.98 4.30 8.55
C ARG A 5 -0.61 4.89 8.26
N SER A 6 0.45 4.19 8.63
CA SER A 6 1.85 4.58 8.41
C SER A 6 2.68 3.33 8.14
N VAL A 7 3.80 3.52 7.46
CA VAL A 7 4.83 2.52 7.19
C VAL A 7 6.17 3.09 7.64
N HIS A 8 7.03 2.23 8.18
CA HIS A 8 8.45 2.53 8.32
C HIS A 8 9.27 1.46 7.63
N THR A 9 10.44 1.84 7.17
CA THR A 9 11.43 0.95 6.52
C THR A 9 12.72 0.85 7.34
N VAL A 10 12.66 1.20 8.64
CA VAL A 10 13.79 1.02 9.58
C VAL A 10 14.18 -0.45 9.66
N GLY A 11 15.46 -0.74 9.43
CA GLY A 11 15.99 -2.12 9.41
C GLY A 11 15.81 -2.87 8.08
N MET A 12 15.09 -2.31 7.10
CA MET A 12 14.96 -2.93 5.77
C MET A 12 16.22 -2.73 4.93
N ARG A 13 16.49 -3.67 4.00
CA ARG A 13 17.63 -3.60 3.08
C ARG A 13 17.25 -3.12 1.67
N PHE A 14 15.96 -3.05 1.37
CA PHE A 14 15.44 -2.69 0.04
C PHE A 14 14.31 -1.67 0.15
N ALA A 15 14.10 -0.93 -0.94
CA ALA A 15 12.99 0.01 -1.06
C ALA A 15 11.69 -0.76 -1.39
N ILE A 16 10.57 -0.18 -0.99
CA ILE A 16 9.23 -0.69 -1.29
C ILE A 16 8.36 0.42 -1.85
N ASP A 17 7.39 0.04 -2.67
CA ASP A 17 6.27 0.91 -2.98
C ASP A 17 5.18 0.71 -1.94
N VAL A 18 4.54 1.81 -1.56
CA VAL A 18 3.50 1.86 -0.54
C VAL A 18 2.31 2.64 -1.08
N ALA A 19 1.14 2.02 -1.09
CA ALA A 19 -0.13 2.68 -1.31
C ALA A 19 -0.92 2.71 0.01
N HIS A 20 -1.18 3.92 0.52
CA HIS A 20 -2.07 4.14 1.65
C HIS A 20 -3.51 4.20 1.15
N CYS A 21 -4.40 3.40 1.73
CA CYS A 21 -5.76 3.25 1.22
C CYS A 21 -6.82 3.51 2.29
N ARG A 22 -7.91 4.15 1.88
CA ARG A 22 -9.17 4.17 2.65
C ARG A 22 -9.91 2.86 2.41
N VAL A 23 -10.43 2.25 3.46
CA VAL A 23 -11.28 1.06 3.36
C VAL A 23 -12.72 1.50 3.10
N ALA A 24 -13.36 0.92 2.08
CA ALA A 24 -14.75 1.18 1.72
C ALA A 24 -15.43 -0.16 1.38
N GLY A 25 -15.85 -0.89 2.42
CA GLY A 25 -16.32 -2.28 2.28
C GLY A 25 -15.17 -3.19 1.82
N ASP A 26 -15.41 -3.94 0.75
CA ASP A 26 -14.41 -4.85 0.15
C ASP A 26 -13.44 -4.15 -0.81
N THR A 27 -13.64 -2.85 -1.04
CA THR A 27 -12.78 -2.03 -1.90
C THR A 27 -11.82 -1.16 -1.10
N LEU A 28 -10.73 -0.79 -1.75
CA LEU A 28 -9.73 0.15 -1.27
C LEU A 28 -9.64 1.35 -2.20
N GLU A 29 -9.76 2.57 -1.66
CA GLU A 29 -9.47 3.80 -2.41
C GLU A 29 -8.05 4.25 -2.07
N VAL A 30 -7.20 4.39 -3.10
CA VAL A 30 -5.80 4.81 -2.94
C VAL A 30 -5.74 6.31 -2.62
N LEU A 31 -5.25 6.66 -1.44
CA LEU A 31 -5.12 8.04 -0.98
C LEU A 31 -3.74 8.64 -1.25
N ARG A 32 -2.70 7.79 -1.25
CA ARG A 32 -1.31 8.21 -1.46
C ARG A 32 -0.50 7.04 -1.93
N VAL A 33 0.36 7.27 -2.93
CA VAL A 33 1.38 6.32 -3.40
C VAL A 33 2.76 6.92 -3.15
N ALA A 34 3.71 6.10 -2.69
CA ALA A 34 5.10 6.51 -2.53
C ALA A 34 6.05 5.32 -2.61
N THR A 35 7.23 5.51 -3.22
CA THR A 35 8.36 4.60 -3.04
C THR A 35 9.16 5.02 -1.81
N MET A 36 9.26 4.14 -0.81
CA MET A 36 9.99 4.37 0.44
C MET A 36 11.34 3.66 0.41
N ARG A 37 12.42 4.44 0.49
CA ARG A 37 13.81 3.93 0.65
C ARG A 37 14.02 3.35 2.05
N PRO A 38 15.02 2.47 2.27
CA PRO A 38 15.43 1.98 3.59
C PRO A 38 15.65 3.08 4.64
N GLY A 39 15.35 2.78 5.90
CA GLY A 39 15.62 3.67 7.03
C GLY A 39 14.75 4.93 7.04
N ARG A 40 13.48 4.84 6.65
CA ARG A 40 12.52 5.95 6.69
C ARG A 40 11.36 5.66 7.63
N VAL A 41 10.81 6.70 8.20
CA VAL A 41 9.55 6.66 8.95
C VAL A 41 8.55 7.54 8.19
N GLY A 42 7.46 6.93 7.73
CA GLY A 42 6.41 7.64 7.02
C GLY A 42 5.53 8.46 7.97
N ALA A 43 5.14 9.65 7.54
CA ALA A 43 4.07 10.37 8.22
C ALA A 43 2.74 9.62 8.07
N PRO A 44 1.93 9.51 9.13
CA PRO A 44 0.63 8.83 9.04
C PRO A 44 -0.31 9.55 8.08
N VAL A 45 -1.04 8.77 7.27
CA VAL A 45 -2.17 9.24 6.48
C VAL A 45 -3.43 8.94 7.27
N TRP A 46 -3.96 9.94 7.97
CA TRP A 46 -5.05 9.76 8.94
C TRP A 46 -6.33 9.14 8.38
N ARG A 47 -6.61 9.36 7.09
CA ARG A 47 -7.76 8.78 6.37
C ARG A 47 -7.53 7.34 5.90
N ALA A 48 -6.30 6.83 6.00
CA ALA A 48 -5.98 5.47 5.60
C ALA A 48 -6.41 4.47 6.69
N GLY A 49 -7.06 3.39 6.25
CA GLY A 49 -7.37 2.22 7.08
C GLY A 49 -6.58 0.99 6.67
N ALA A 50 -5.84 1.05 5.56
CA ALA A 50 -5.07 -0.04 5.00
C ALA A 50 -3.82 0.48 4.30
N VAL A 51 -2.85 -0.42 4.11
CA VAL A 51 -1.69 -0.19 3.25
C VAL A 51 -1.49 -1.41 2.34
N LEU A 52 -1.22 -1.15 1.07
CA LEU A 52 -0.65 -2.12 0.12
C LEU A 52 0.86 -1.86 0.01
N GLU A 53 1.67 -2.89 0.23
CA GLU A 53 3.12 -2.86 0.11
C GLU A 53 3.54 -3.78 -1.04
N ALA A 54 4.48 -3.33 -1.86
CA ALA A 54 5.04 -4.10 -2.95
C ALA A 54 6.52 -3.76 -3.14
N ALA A 55 7.23 -4.57 -3.94
CA ALA A 55 8.60 -4.24 -4.34
C ALA A 55 8.65 -2.87 -5.03
N ALA A 56 9.75 -2.12 -4.86
CA ALA A 56 9.89 -0.82 -5.49
C ALA A 56 9.71 -0.90 -7.02
N GLY A 57 8.89 -0.02 -7.58
CA GLY A 57 8.50 0.01 -8.99
C GLY A 57 7.29 -0.86 -9.34
N ALA A 58 6.85 -1.76 -8.47
CA ALA A 58 5.72 -2.65 -8.76
C ALA A 58 4.41 -1.87 -8.93
N LEU A 59 4.13 -0.87 -8.08
CA LEU A 59 2.89 -0.10 -8.20
C LEU A 59 2.85 0.70 -9.50
N GLY A 60 4.00 1.21 -9.94
CA GLY A 60 4.13 1.85 -11.25
C GLY A 60 3.85 0.89 -12.41
N THR A 61 4.42 -0.31 -12.37
CA THR A 61 4.17 -1.36 -13.37
C THR A 61 2.71 -1.78 -13.43
N TRP A 62 2.01 -1.81 -12.30
CA TRP A 62 0.58 -2.11 -12.24
C TRP A 62 -0.32 -0.93 -12.59
N GLY A 63 0.25 0.27 -12.77
CA GLY A 63 -0.50 1.50 -13.05
C GLY A 63 -1.27 2.04 -11.84
N VAL A 64 -0.92 1.63 -10.62
CA VAL A 64 -1.61 2.07 -9.39
C VAL A 64 -1.24 3.52 -9.06
N SER A 65 -2.26 4.35 -8.90
CA SER A 65 -2.18 5.79 -8.72
C SER A 65 -3.16 6.28 -7.65
N THR A 66 -2.99 7.53 -7.21
CA THR A 66 -3.90 8.13 -6.23
C THR A 66 -5.27 8.36 -6.85
N GLY A 67 -6.33 7.96 -6.14
CA GLY A 67 -7.71 7.99 -6.62
C GLY A 67 -8.23 6.64 -7.14
N ASP A 68 -7.34 5.69 -7.40
CA ASP A 68 -7.74 4.37 -7.87
C ASP A 68 -8.56 3.60 -6.85
N ARG A 69 -9.43 2.72 -7.35
CA ARG A 69 -10.19 1.75 -6.55
C ARG A 69 -9.68 0.35 -6.83
N LEU A 70 -9.29 -0.33 -5.76
CA LEU A 70 -8.76 -1.69 -5.81
C LEU A 70 -9.76 -2.64 -5.14
N ASP A 71 -10.10 -3.72 -5.83
CA ASP A 71 -10.82 -4.84 -5.24
C ASP A 71 -9.84 -5.79 -4.55
N VAL A 72 -10.19 -6.23 -3.35
CA VAL A 72 -9.44 -7.30 -2.68
C VAL A 72 -10.25 -8.59 -2.78
N ARG A 73 -9.72 -9.55 -3.53
CA ARG A 73 -10.32 -10.87 -3.69
C ARG A 73 -9.51 -11.88 -2.87
N PRO A 74 -10.17 -12.78 -2.13
CA PRO A 74 -9.47 -13.92 -1.57
C PRO A 74 -8.90 -14.75 -2.73
N GLU A 75 -7.70 -15.28 -2.53
CA GLU A 75 -7.16 -16.26 -3.47
C GLU A 75 -8.07 -17.49 -3.44
N ILE A 76 -8.56 -17.89 -4.62
CA ILE A 76 -9.33 -19.11 -4.77
C ILE A 76 -8.30 -20.22 -5.01
N GLU A 77 -8.11 -21.09 -4.02
CA GLU A 77 -7.26 -22.27 -4.15
C GLU A 77 -7.81 -23.11 -5.31
N SER A 78 -7.02 -23.24 -6.38
CA SER A 78 -7.35 -24.10 -7.52
C SER A 78 -6.83 -25.51 -7.19
N THR A 79 -7.75 -26.40 -6.80
CA THR A 79 -7.50 -27.83 -6.62
C THR A 79 -7.10 -28.51 -7.93
#